data_AF-A0A7C0ZX66-F1
#
_entry.id   AF-A0A7C0ZX66-F1
#
_cell.length_a   1.000
_cell.length_b   1.000
_cell.length_c   1.000
_cell.angle_alpha   90.00
_cell.angle_beta   90.00
_cell.angle_gamma   90.00
#
_symmetry.space_group_name_H-M   'P 1'
#
loop_
_entity.id
_entity.type
_entity.pdbx_description
1 polymer ?
#
loop_
_entity_poly.entity_id
_entity_poly.type
_entity_poly.pdbx_seq_one_letter_code
_entity_poly.pdbx_strand_id
1 'polypeptide(L)'
;MYDNAYRTVLLCRLAGLNFAETKRIVEEIFGATIPRSVVKSWYYGRKSHRITKLNALDKSLWYHKAYAFALKLKRKNPDWGHKRVATELGRHLPIRVPPLTVYFWLKNYSKPNITPIKICLELGYLVGVLVGDRRRTGHGLKVKDREFVEYYTCMYEKVTGKKPKIVLDGDGYYRTSESGGFLRALWQTGLWKVVAYIYSREFLQGLFDSEGCISPHTPFFNNFVLEIATGNLEVLSITRKLLKKLSYKTKTIA
;
A
#
# COMPACT_ATOMS: atom_id res chain seq x y z
N MET A 1 7.52 15.51 1.46
CA MET A 1 7.22 15.58 0.02
C MET A 1 8.14 14.68 -0.80
N TYR A 2 9.44 14.97 -0.90
CA TYR A 2 10.41 14.18 -1.70
C TYR A 2 10.44 12.68 -1.37
N ASP A 3 10.40 12.30 -0.09
CA ASP A 3 10.35 10.87 0.28
C ASP A 3 9.09 10.15 -0.24
N ASN A 4 7.93 10.81 -0.24
CA ASN A 4 6.69 10.19 -0.75
C ASN A 4 6.68 10.13 -2.28
N ALA A 5 7.24 11.13 -2.96
CA ALA A 5 7.45 11.07 -4.40
C ALA A 5 8.41 9.92 -4.77
N TYR A 6 9.50 9.74 -4.01
CA TYR A 6 10.40 8.61 -4.21
C TYR A 6 9.73 7.26 -3.91
N ARG A 7 8.98 7.14 -2.80
CA ARG A 7 8.17 5.94 -2.50
C ARG A 7 7.19 5.63 -3.64
N THR A 8 6.60 6.64 -4.26
CA THR A 8 5.71 6.48 -5.42
C THR A 8 6.44 5.83 -6.59
N VAL A 9 7.64 6.32 -6.93
CA VAL A 9 8.49 5.70 -7.97
C VAL A 9 8.83 4.26 -7.61
N LEU A 10 9.15 3.96 -6.35
CA LEU A 10 9.45 2.59 -5.91
C LEU A 10 8.22 1.67 -6.01
N LEU A 11 7.03 2.13 -5.59
CA LEU A 11 5.79 1.36 -5.68
C LEU A 11 5.45 1.04 -7.14
N CYS A 12 5.54 2.03 -8.04
CA CYS A 12 5.30 1.83 -9.47
C CYS A 12 6.28 0.81 -10.07
N ARG A 13 7.58 0.91 -9.73
CA ARG A 13 8.59 -0.07 -10.18
C ARG A 13 8.32 -1.47 -9.66
N LEU A 14 7.96 -1.59 -8.38
CA LEU A 14 7.63 -2.89 -7.77
C LEU A 14 6.36 -3.49 -8.37
N ALA A 15 5.43 -2.66 -8.85
CA ALA A 15 4.24 -3.07 -9.59
C ALA A 15 4.49 -3.36 -11.08
N GLY A 16 5.71 -3.16 -11.58
CA GLY A 16 6.06 -3.43 -12.97
C GLY A 16 5.72 -2.33 -13.98
N LEU A 17 5.33 -1.13 -13.52
CA LEU A 17 5.02 -0.02 -14.41
C LEU A 17 6.27 0.52 -15.11
N ASN A 18 6.09 0.95 -16.36
CA ASN A 18 7.14 1.62 -17.12
C ASN A 18 7.35 3.07 -16.64
N PHE A 19 8.40 3.72 -17.14
CA PHE A 19 8.74 5.09 -16.74
C PHE A 19 7.64 6.10 -17.08
N ALA A 20 6.99 5.98 -18.24
CA ALA A 20 5.96 6.91 -18.67
C ALA A 20 4.72 6.82 -17.76
N GLU A 21 4.28 5.61 -17.43
CA GLU A 21 3.19 5.38 -16.48
C GLU A 21 3.54 5.91 -15.08
N THR A 22 4.74 5.58 -14.61
CA THR A 22 5.23 6.07 -13.30
C THR A 22 5.24 7.60 -13.24
N LYS A 23 5.72 8.26 -14.31
CA LYS A 23 5.75 9.72 -14.41
C LYS A 23 4.34 10.31 -14.30
N ARG A 24 3.37 9.76 -15.05
CA ARG A 24 1.98 10.23 -15.02
C ARG A 24 1.40 10.15 -13.61
N ILE A 25 1.64 9.05 -12.88
CA ILE A 25 1.15 8.89 -11.50
C ILE A 25 1.81 9.90 -10.55
N VAL A 26 3.11 10.14 -10.70
CA VAL A 26 3.80 11.18 -9.90
C VAL A 26 3.21 12.56 -10.19
N GLU A 27 2.95 12.90 -11.45
CA GLU A 27 2.36 14.18 -11.85
C GLU A 27 0.91 14.32 -11.35
N GLU A 28 0.09 13.27 -11.40
CA GLU A 28 -1.29 13.29 -10.88
C GLU A 28 -1.35 13.53 -9.36
N ILE A 29 -0.38 13.02 -8.61
CA ILE A 29 -0.42 13.04 -7.14
C ILE A 29 0.32 14.24 -6.56
N PHE A 30 1.44 14.65 -7.17
CA PHE A 30 2.32 15.70 -6.65
C PHE A 30 2.37 16.93 -7.55
N GLY A 31 1.67 16.94 -8.68
CA GLY A 31 1.73 18.00 -9.69
C GLY A 31 3.10 18.09 -10.38
N ALA A 32 3.36 19.21 -11.03
CA ALA A 32 4.65 19.51 -11.68
C ALA A 32 5.80 19.83 -10.68
N THR A 33 5.59 19.59 -9.39
CA THR A 33 6.52 19.93 -8.31
C THR A 33 7.82 19.12 -8.36
N ILE A 34 7.80 17.91 -8.93
CA ILE A 34 8.98 17.04 -9.03
C ILE A 34 9.48 17.02 -10.48
N PRO A 35 10.69 17.53 -10.76
CA PRO A 35 11.22 17.58 -12.13
C PRO A 35 11.32 16.19 -12.77
N ARG A 36 11.00 16.10 -14.08
CA ARG A 36 11.10 14.87 -14.86
C ARG A 36 12.48 14.21 -14.75
N SER A 37 13.55 15.01 -14.75
CA SER A 37 14.93 14.52 -14.62
C SER A 37 15.17 13.80 -13.29
N VAL A 38 14.59 14.30 -12.20
CA VAL A 38 14.64 13.68 -10.86
C VAL A 38 13.89 12.36 -10.85
N VAL A 39 12.65 12.32 -11.36
CA VAL A 39 11.86 11.08 -11.47
C VAL A 39 12.60 10.05 -12.32
N LYS A 40 13.15 10.46 -13.47
CA LYS A 40 13.94 9.60 -14.36
C LYS A 40 15.16 9.02 -13.64
N SER A 41 15.87 9.86 -12.91
CA SER A 41 17.05 9.44 -12.16
C SER A 41 16.72 8.43 -11.06
N TRP A 42 15.61 8.61 -10.35
CA TRP A 42 15.14 7.66 -9.34
C TRP A 42 14.64 6.35 -9.95
N TYR A 43 13.91 6.44 -11.07
CA TYR A 43 13.35 5.26 -11.74
C TYR A 43 14.46 4.33 -12.22
N TYR A 44 15.51 4.87 -12.86
CA TYR A 44 16.64 4.08 -13.35
C TYR A 44 17.75 3.86 -12.33
N GLY A 45 17.59 4.31 -11.08
CA GLY A 45 18.59 4.13 -10.02
C GLY A 45 19.90 4.91 -10.22
N ARG A 46 19.91 5.96 -11.04
CA ARG A 46 21.12 6.74 -11.37
C ARG A 46 21.53 7.73 -10.28
N LYS A 47 20.58 8.17 -9.44
CA LYS A 47 20.85 9.01 -8.25
C LYS A 47 20.24 8.34 -7.03
N SER A 48 21.05 8.13 -6.00
CA SER A 48 20.59 7.52 -4.76
C SER A 48 19.81 8.53 -3.93
N HIS A 49 18.48 8.51 -4.01
CA HIS A 49 17.66 8.96 -2.88
C HIS A 49 17.48 7.78 -1.94
N ARG A 50 17.60 8.02 -0.64
CA ARG A 50 17.41 6.99 0.37
C ARG A 50 16.41 7.48 1.38
N ILE A 51 15.42 6.64 1.64
CA ILE A 51 14.44 6.91 2.69
C ILE A 51 15.16 6.75 4.03
N THR A 52 15.22 7.83 4.80
CA THR A 52 15.86 7.86 6.13
C THR A 52 14.85 7.66 7.24
N LYS A 53 13.67 8.29 7.13
CA LYS A 53 12.55 8.13 8.06
C LYS A 53 11.64 7.01 7.58
N LEU A 54 11.92 5.79 8.04
CA LEU A 54 11.18 4.59 7.66
C LEU A 54 9.87 4.45 8.43
N ASN A 55 8.76 4.28 7.72
CA ASN A 55 7.46 3.95 8.28
C ASN A 55 7.16 2.44 8.16
N ALA A 56 5.95 2.02 8.56
CA ALA A 56 5.55 0.61 8.49
C ALA A 56 5.54 0.06 7.05
N LEU A 57 5.16 0.87 6.04
CA LEU A 57 5.18 0.46 4.64
C LEU A 57 6.61 0.14 4.18
N ASP A 58 7.57 1.02 4.45
CA ASP A 58 8.97 0.81 4.05
C ASP A 58 9.55 -0.45 4.70
N LYS A 59 9.27 -0.62 6.00
CA LYS A 59 9.73 -1.79 6.76
C LYS A 59 9.09 -3.08 6.22
N SER A 60 7.79 -3.08 5.93
CA SER A 60 7.09 -4.21 5.31
C SER A 60 7.64 -4.58 3.94
N LEU A 61 8.07 -3.61 3.13
CA LEU A 61 8.62 -3.87 1.79
C LEU A 61 10.07 -4.37 1.82
N TRP A 62 10.88 -3.87 2.75
CA TRP A 62 12.34 -3.98 2.62
C TRP A 62 13.03 -4.68 3.79
N TYR A 63 12.48 -4.73 5.01
CA TYR A 63 13.25 -5.24 6.18
C TYR A 63 13.57 -6.73 6.08
N HIS A 64 12.67 -7.57 5.58
CA HIS A 64 12.95 -9.00 5.42
C HIS A 64 14.07 -9.23 4.40
N LYS A 65 14.04 -8.51 3.26
CA LYS A 65 15.10 -8.53 2.26
C LYS A 65 16.42 -8.00 2.82
N ALA A 66 16.36 -6.90 3.56
CA ALA A 66 17.53 -6.28 4.20
C ALA A 66 18.16 -7.20 5.25
N TYR A 67 17.35 -7.87 6.07
CA TYR A 67 17.81 -8.82 7.06
C TYR A 67 18.52 -10.01 6.42
N ALA A 68 17.88 -10.66 5.45
CA ALA A 68 18.48 -11.78 4.71
C ALA A 68 19.80 -11.36 4.05
N PHE A 69 19.83 -10.16 3.45
CA PHE A 69 21.04 -9.66 2.82
C PHE A 69 22.14 -9.29 3.83
N ALA A 70 21.77 -8.74 4.99
CA ALA A 70 22.72 -8.44 6.07
C ALA A 70 23.45 -9.70 6.55
N LEU A 71 22.69 -10.79 6.78
CA LEU A 71 23.24 -12.08 7.16
C LEU A 71 24.16 -12.64 6.06
N LYS A 72 23.76 -12.54 4.79
CA LYS A 72 24.58 -12.96 3.65
C LYS A 72 25.89 -12.17 3.57
N LEU A 73 25.85 -10.86 3.75
CA LEU A 73 27.05 -10.00 3.75
C LEU A 73 28.00 -10.38 4.89
N LYS A 74 27.47 -10.60 6.10
CA LYS A 74 28.27 -11.00 7.26
C LYS A 74 28.90 -12.38 7.10
N ARG A 75 28.18 -13.35 6.51
CA ARG A 75 28.74 -14.68 6.20
C ARG A 75 29.88 -14.61 5.18
N LYS A 76 29.73 -13.78 4.14
CA LYS A 76 30.78 -13.58 3.12
C LYS A 76 31.97 -12.76 3.62
N ASN A 77 31.77 -11.92 4.63
CA ASN A 77 32.78 -11.03 5.17
C ASN A 77 32.77 -11.09 6.72
N PRO A 78 33.34 -12.14 7.32
CA PRO A 78 33.29 -12.34 8.77
C PRO A 78 33.86 -11.18 9.59
N ASP A 79 34.85 -10.44 9.06
CA ASP A 79 35.49 -9.33 9.78
C ASP A 79 34.68 -8.03 9.75
N TRP A 80 33.62 -7.95 8.94
CA TRP A 80 32.86 -6.72 8.83
C TRP A 80 32.03 -6.44 10.09
N GLY A 81 32.25 -5.27 10.69
CA GLY A 81 31.38 -4.73 11.73
C GLY A 81 30.00 -4.33 11.21
N HIS A 82 29.02 -4.24 12.10
CA HIS A 82 27.62 -3.89 11.77
C HIS A 82 27.47 -2.54 11.04
N LYS A 83 28.32 -1.54 11.33
CA LYS A 83 28.34 -0.25 10.61
C LYS A 83 28.70 -0.43 9.13
N ARG A 84 29.71 -1.25 8.83
CA ARG A 84 30.15 -1.54 7.45
C ARG A 84 29.06 -2.30 6.68
N VAL A 85 28.44 -3.29 7.33
CA VAL A 85 27.29 -4.01 6.76
C VAL A 85 26.12 -3.06 6.47
N ALA A 86 25.78 -2.16 7.40
CA ALA A 86 24.71 -1.18 7.20
C ALA A 86 24.98 -0.22 6.03
N THR A 87 26.23 0.25 5.88
CA THR A 87 26.65 1.07 4.74
C THR A 87 26.48 0.31 3.42
N GLU A 88 26.93 -0.95 3.38
CA GLU A 88 26.82 -1.77 2.18
C GLU A 88 25.35 -2.06 1.83
N LEU A 89 24.50 -2.40 2.81
CA LEU A 89 23.06 -2.56 2.59
C LEU A 89 22.44 -1.32 1.95
N GLY A 90 22.80 -0.13 2.43
CA GLY A 90 22.31 1.13 1.87
C GLY A 90 22.73 1.38 0.42
N ARG A 91 23.79 0.75 -0.08
CA ARG A 91 24.19 0.85 -1.49
C ARG A 91 23.26 0.06 -2.42
N HIS A 92 22.67 -1.02 -1.94
CA HIS A 92 21.84 -1.93 -2.74
C HIS A 92 20.34 -1.77 -2.51
N LEU A 93 19.93 -1.13 -1.40
CA LEU A 93 18.54 -0.98 -1.02
C LEU A 93 18.11 0.50 -1.05
N PRO A 94 16.84 0.79 -1.37
CA PRO A 94 16.33 2.16 -1.41
C PRO A 94 16.10 2.77 -0.02
N ILE A 95 16.40 2.02 1.05
CA ILE A 95 16.22 2.42 2.44
C ILE A 95 17.56 2.47 3.17
N ARG A 96 17.66 3.36 4.17
CA ARG A 96 18.77 3.34 5.12
C ARG A 96 18.36 2.59 6.38
N VAL A 97 18.87 1.37 6.55
CA VAL A 97 18.69 0.61 7.81
C VAL A 97 19.62 1.20 8.88
N PRO A 98 19.12 1.55 10.08
CA PRO A 98 19.97 2.03 11.16
C PRO A 98 21.06 1.00 11.53
N PRO A 99 22.33 1.41 11.74
CA PRO A 99 23.40 0.48 12.10
C PRO A 99 23.12 -0.35 13.35
N LEU A 100 22.41 0.23 14.34
CA LEU A 100 22.01 -0.48 15.55
C LEU A 100 21.01 -1.60 15.28
N THR A 101 20.08 -1.40 14.34
CA THR A 101 19.17 -2.46 13.88
C THR A 101 19.96 -3.61 13.25
N VAL A 102 20.95 -3.28 12.41
CA VAL A 102 21.85 -4.28 11.82
C VAL A 102 22.65 -5.02 12.89
N TYR A 103 23.16 -4.31 13.91
CA TYR A 103 23.84 -4.93 15.04
C TYR A 103 22.98 -6.00 15.71
N PHE A 104 21.74 -5.68 16.07
CA PHE A 104 20.82 -6.63 16.70
C PHE A 104 20.47 -7.82 15.81
N TRP A 105 20.35 -7.60 14.49
CA TRP A 105 20.15 -8.70 13.54
C TRP A 105 21.34 -9.65 13.48
N LEU A 106 22.57 -9.11 13.41
CA LEU A 106 23.79 -9.91 13.32
C LEU A 106 24.10 -10.65 14.63
N LYS A 107 23.73 -10.09 15.78
CA LYS A 107 23.85 -10.73 17.11
C LYS A 107 22.68 -11.66 17.44
N ASN A 108 21.72 -11.82 16.53
CA ASN A 108 20.50 -12.60 16.73
C ASN A 108 19.66 -12.15 17.96
N TYR A 109 19.82 -10.90 18.40
CA TYR A 109 18.98 -10.30 19.45
C TYR A 109 17.61 -9.90 18.93
N SER A 110 17.48 -9.68 17.62
CA SER A 110 16.18 -9.41 17.00
C SER A 110 16.12 -9.89 15.56
N LYS A 111 14.90 -9.95 15.04
CA LYS A 111 14.57 -10.19 13.64
C LYS A 111 13.49 -9.19 13.20
N PRO A 112 13.27 -8.97 11.89
CA PRO A 112 12.17 -8.12 11.43
C PRO A 112 10.81 -8.55 11.99
N ASN A 113 10.31 -7.83 13.00
CA ASN A 113 8.98 -8.05 13.58
C ASN A 113 7.93 -7.18 12.87
N ILE A 114 7.83 -7.35 11.55
CA ILE A 114 6.81 -6.69 10.74
C ILE A 114 6.38 -7.65 9.65
N THR A 115 5.10 -7.63 9.30
CA THR A 115 4.58 -8.50 8.24
C THR A 115 5.11 -8.02 6.88
N PRO A 116 5.80 -8.87 6.10
CA PRO A 116 6.21 -8.51 4.75
C PRO A 116 4.97 -8.34 3.86
N ILE A 117 5.08 -7.49 2.83
CA ILE A 117 4.01 -7.32 1.84
C ILE A 117 4.51 -7.53 0.42
N LYS A 118 3.63 -7.99 -0.44
CA LYS A 118 3.80 -8.02 -1.89
C LYS A 118 3.08 -6.82 -2.52
N ILE A 119 3.66 -6.28 -3.58
CA ILE A 119 2.98 -5.31 -4.44
C ILE A 119 2.28 -6.12 -5.53
N CYS A 120 0.97 -6.34 -5.40
CA CYS A 120 0.14 -7.14 -6.29
C CYS A 120 -1.29 -6.59 -6.36
N LEU A 121 -2.12 -7.14 -7.25
CA LEU A 121 -3.50 -6.69 -7.51
C LEU A 121 -4.33 -6.59 -6.22
N GLU A 122 -4.21 -7.58 -5.33
CA GLU A 122 -4.96 -7.65 -4.07
C GLU A 122 -4.63 -6.51 -3.10
N LEU A 123 -3.45 -5.88 -3.24
CA LEU A 123 -3.14 -4.67 -2.49
C LEU A 123 -4.06 -3.51 -2.89
N GLY A 124 -4.47 -3.45 -4.16
CA GLY A 124 -5.48 -2.51 -4.65
C GLY A 124 -6.78 -2.65 -3.87
N TYR A 125 -7.31 -3.87 -3.81
CA TYR A 125 -8.52 -4.19 -3.05
C TYR A 125 -8.43 -3.80 -1.58
N LEU A 126 -7.36 -4.22 -0.88
CA LEU A 126 -7.18 -3.89 0.54
C LEU A 126 -7.09 -2.38 0.79
N VAL A 127 -6.52 -1.62 -0.16
CA VAL A 127 -6.48 -0.16 -0.09
C VAL A 127 -7.85 0.46 -0.36
N GLY A 128 -8.67 -0.13 -1.25
CA GLY A 128 -10.07 0.25 -1.43
C GLY A 128 -10.86 0.14 -0.13
N VAL A 129 -10.82 -1.04 0.49
CA VAL A 129 -11.49 -1.31 1.79
C VAL A 129 -10.95 -0.39 2.90
N LEU A 130 -9.64 -0.14 2.93
CA LEU A 130 -9.01 0.78 3.89
C LEU A 130 -9.61 2.19 3.80
N VAL A 131 -9.86 2.68 2.59
CA VAL A 131 -10.27 4.05 2.33
C VAL A 131 -11.74 4.27 2.68
N GLY A 132 -12.58 3.25 2.46
CA GLY A 132 -13.98 3.20 2.84
C GLY A 132 -14.17 2.97 4.33
N ASP A 133 -14.17 1.70 4.74
CA ASP A 133 -14.78 1.27 6.01
C ASP A 133 -13.78 1.10 7.17
N ARG A 134 -12.47 1.22 6.94
CA ARG A 134 -11.52 0.99 8.03
C ARG A 134 -11.54 2.14 9.04
N ARG A 135 -12.20 1.91 10.20
CA ARG A 135 -12.17 2.74 11.41
C ARG A 135 -10.79 3.36 11.59
N ARG A 136 -10.69 4.68 11.38
CA ARG A 136 -9.43 5.45 11.33
C ARG A 136 -8.65 5.50 12.66
N THR A 137 -9.04 4.70 13.65
CA THR A 137 -8.42 4.57 14.98
C THR A 137 -8.29 3.14 15.50
N GLY A 138 -8.80 2.10 14.79
CA GLY A 138 -8.85 0.71 15.30
C GLY A 138 -7.87 -0.30 14.66
N HIS A 139 -7.93 -1.55 15.13
CA HIS A 139 -7.34 -2.74 14.51
C HIS A 139 -8.42 -3.52 13.74
N GLY A 140 -8.05 -4.15 12.62
CA GLY A 140 -8.97 -4.98 11.83
C GLY A 140 -10.06 -4.26 11.02
N LEU A 141 -10.94 -5.08 10.44
CA LEU A 141 -12.22 -4.77 9.81
C LEU A 141 -13.36 -5.23 10.73
N LYS A 142 -14.52 -4.56 10.74
CA LYS A 142 -15.71 -4.98 11.50
C LYS A 142 -16.98 -4.75 10.68
N VAL A 143 -17.63 -5.82 10.21
CA VAL A 143 -18.73 -5.78 9.22
C VAL A 143 -19.79 -6.86 9.54
N LYS A 144 -21.03 -6.67 9.10
CA LYS A 144 -22.08 -7.70 9.24
C LYS A 144 -21.99 -8.80 8.19
N ASP A 145 -21.50 -8.45 7.01
CA ASP A 145 -21.43 -9.38 5.88
C ASP A 145 -20.27 -10.36 6.07
N ARG A 146 -20.63 -11.64 6.15
CA ARG A 146 -19.69 -12.75 6.32
C ARG A 146 -18.83 -12.97 5.06
N GLU A 147 -19.44 -12.92 3.88
CA GLU A 147 -18.74 -13.16 2.62
C GLU A 147 -17.71 -12.05 2.37
N PHE A 148 -18.08 -10.80 2.67
CA PHE A 148 -17.17 -9.66 2.57
C PHE A 148 -15.92 -9.81 3.47
N VAL A 149 -16.10 -10.16 4.75
CA VAL A 149 -14.95 -10.35 5.66
C VAL A 149 -14.10 -11.56 5.24
N GLU A 150 -14.71 -12.65 4.78
CA GLU A 150 -14.00 -13.83 4.29
C GLU A 150 -13.15 -13.49 3.07
N TYR A 151 -13.71 -12.76 2.10
CA TYR A 151 -13.00 -12.30 0.92
C TYR A 151 -11.86 -11.33 1.29
N TYR A 152 -12.11 -10.38 2.20
CA TYR A 152 -11.07 -9.49 2.74
C TYR A 152 -9.90 -10.26 3.34
N THR A 153 -10.14 -11.27 4.18
CA THR A 153 -9.06 -12.06 4.77
C THR A 153 -8.25 -12.85 3.74
N CYS A 154 -8.89 -13.32 2.66
CA CYS A 154 -8.20 -13.97 1.54
C CYS A 154 -7.28 -13.00 0.80
N MET A 155 -7.77 -11.79 0.49
CA MET A 155 -6.93 -10.75 -0.15
C MET A 155 -5.76 -10.34 0.77
N TYR A 156 -6.01 -10.24 2.08
CA TYR A 156 -4.97 -9.94 3.06
C TYR A 156 -3.90 -11.04 3.10
N GLU A 157 -4.29 -12.31 3.06
CA GLU A 157 -3.37 -13.44 2.98
C GLU A 157 -2.52 -13.41 1.70
N LYS A 158 -3.11 -13.11 0.54
CA LYS A 158 -2.36 -13.03 -0.73
C LYS A 158 -1.28 -11.95 -0.70
N VAL A 159 -1.58 -10.79 -0.09
CA VAL A 159 -0.62 -9.68 0.06
C VAL A 159 0.47 -9.99 1.09
N THR A 160 0.12 -10.63 2.21
CA THR A 160 0.97 -10.70 3.40
C THR A 160 1.53 -12.08 3.75
N GLY A 161 0.98 -13.14 3.15
CA GLY A 161 1.21 -14.53 3.53
C GLY A 161 0.59 -14.93 4.87
N LYS A 162 -0.29 -14.10 5.45
CA LYS A 162 -0.95 -14.38 6.73
C LYS A 162 -2.44 -14.13 6.63
N LYS A 163 -3.27 -15.11 6.94
CA LYS A 163 -4.73 -14.95 7.01
C LYS A 163 -5.15 -14.40 8.38
N PRO A 164 -5.83 -13.25 8.46
CA PRO A 164 -6.43 -12.79 9.71
C PRO A 164 -7.48 -13.78 10.22
N LYS A 165 -7.60 -13.91 11.54
CA LYS A 165 -8.70 -14.66 12.16
C LYS A 165 -9.97 -13.83 12.13
N ILE A 166 -11.09 -14.48 11.84
CA ILE A 166 -12.43 -13.88 11.87
C ILE A 166 -13.08 -14.29 13.20
N VAL A 167 -13.66 -13.32 13.90
CA VAL A 167 -14.39 -13.53 15.16
C VAL A 167 -15.78 -12.94 15.01
N LEU A 168 -16.81 -13.70 15.37
CA LEU A 168 -18.18 -13.19 15.50
C LEU A 168 -18.32 -12.52 16.87
N ASP A 169 -18.59 -11.23 16.88
CA ASP A 169 -18.90 -10.45 18.08
C ASP A 169 -20.36 -10.71 18.53
N GLY A 170 -20.63 -10.46 19.82
CA GLY A 170 -21.98 -10.65 20.39
C GLY A 170 -23.05 -9.71 19.80
N ASP A 171 -22.66 -8.68 19.06
CA ASP A 171 -23.57 -7.77 18.33
C ASP A 171 -23.88 -8.24 16.91
N GLY A 172 -23.46 -9.45 16.52
CA GLY A 172 -23.72 -10.05 15.22
C GLY A 172 -22.79 -9.58 14.10
N TYR A 173 -21.73 -8.83 14.42
CA TYR A 173 -20.72 -8.41 13.44
C TYR A 173 -19.53 -9.39 13.43
N TYR A 174 -18.96 -9.59 12.26
CA TYR A 174 -17.67 -10.24 12.10
C TYR A 174 -16.55 -9.21 12.21
N ARG A 175 -15.51 -9.54 12.95
CA ARG A 175 -14.32 -8.71 13.07
C ARG A 175 -13.03 -9.48 12.79
N THR A 176 -12.04 -8.74 12.32
CA THR A 176 -10.63 -9.17 12.30
C THR A 176 -9.81 -8.33 13.29
N SER A 177 -8.55 -8.69 13.54
CA SER A 177 -7.71 -8.06 14.57
C SER A 177 -6.29 -7.72 14.12
N GLU A 178 -6.02 -7.77 12.82
CA GLU A 178 -4.71 -7.41 12.30
C GLU A 178 -4.39 -5.92 12.51
N SER A 179 -3.13 -5.65 12.83
CA SER A 179 -2.67 -4.27 13.04
C SER A 179 -2.74 -3.44 11.75
N GLY A 180 -2.49 -4.06 10.60
CA GLY A 180 -2.49 -3.43 9.28
C GLY A 180 -1.65 -2.15 9.22
N GLY A 181 -0.45 -2.17 9.82
CA GLY A 181 0.42 -1.00 9.92
C GLY A 181 0.83 -0.42 8.55
N PHE A 182 1.04 -1.27 7.54
CA PHE A 182 1.36 -0.81 6.18
C PHE A 182 0.18 -0.08 5.52
N LEU A 183 -1.06 -0.56 5.70
CA LEU A 183 -2.27 0.11 5.25
C LEU A 183 -2.42 1.47 5.92
N ARG A 184 -2.19 1.55 7.25
CA ARG A 184 -2.20 2.82 7.98
C ARG A 184 -1.15 3.79 7.45
N ALA A 185 0.05 3.30 7.15
CA ALA A 185 1.11 4.12 6.55
C ALA A 185 0.73 4.61 5.14
N LEU A 186 0.10 3.78 4.30
CA LEU A 186 -0.42 4.18 3.00
C LEU A 186 -1.46 5.31 3.12
N TRP A 187 -2.39 5.20 4.07
CA TRP A 187 -3.37 6.23 4.38
C TRP A 187 -2.70 7.54 4.82
N GLN A 188 -1.91 7.49 5.91
CA GLN A 188 -1.29 8.66 6.53
C GLN A 188 -0.33 9.41 5.62
N THR A 189 0.30 8.72 4.67
CA THR A 189 1.23 9.34 3.71
C THR A 189 0.56 9.82 2.42
N GLY A 190 -0.73 9.53 2.23
CA GLY A 190 -1.45 9.78 0.98
C GLY A 190 -1.06 8.83 -0.16
N LEU A 191 -0.19 7.84 0.09
CA LEU A 191 0.27 6.89 -0.92
C LEU A 191 -0.80 5.86 -1.31
N TRP A 192 -1.93 5.80 -0.59
CA TRP A 192 -3.11 5.06 -1.03
C TRP A 192 -3.55 5.46 -2.45
N LYS A 193 -3.41 6.75 -2.81
CA LYS A 193 -3.68 7.26 -4.17
C LYS A 193 -2.81 6.61 -5.23
N VAL A 194 -1.54 6.37 -4.91
CA VAL A 194 -0.59 5.68 -5.80
C VAL A 194 -1.10 4.27 -6.09
N VAL A 195 -1.47 3.53 -5.04
CA VAL A 195 -2.00 2.17 -5.18
C VAL A 195 -3.30 2.18 -5.99
N ALA A 196 -4.18 3.16 -5.76
CA ALA A 196 -5.42 3.32 -6.53
C ALA A 196 -5.16 3.59 -8.04
N TYR A 197 -4.11 4.32 -8.39
CA TYR A 197 -3.74 4.52 -9.80
C TYR A 197 -3.05 3.30 -10.43
N ILE A 198 -2.29 2.53 -9.65
CA ILE A 198 -1.63 1.29 -10.10
C ILE A 198 -2.68 0.19 -10.34
N TYR A 199 -3.59 -0.03 -9.37
CA TYR A 199 -4.57 -1.12 -9.35
C TYR A 199 -5.99 -0.56 -9.29
N SER A 200 -6.38 0.19 -10.32
CA SER A 200 -7.61 0.98 -10.30
C SER A 200 -8.87 0.15 -10.19
N ARG A 201 -8.93 -1.02 -10.85
CA ARG A 201 -10.13 -1.88 -10.81
C ARG A 201 -10.30 -2.50 -9.43
N GLU A 202 -9.23 -3.05 -8.88
CA GLU A 202 -9.23 -3.72 -7.58
C GLU A 202 -9.46 -2.73 -6.45
N PHE A 203 -8.86 -1.55 -6.54
CA PHE A 203 -9.14 -0.45 -5.61
C PHE A 203 -10.62 -0.06 -5.62
N LEU A 204 -11.21 0.14 -6.80
CA LEU A 204 -12.62 0.49 -6.91
C LEU A 204 -13.50 -0.63 -6.36
N GLN A 205 -13.20 -1.90 -6.66
CA GLN A 205 -13.91 -3.04 -6.07
C GLN A 205 -13.90 -2.96 -4.54
N GLY A 206 -12.72 -2.86 -3.92
CA GLY A 206 -12.64 -2.79 -2.46
C GLY A 206 -13.36 -1.58 -1.85
N LEU A 207 -13.41 -0.46 -2.58
CA LEU A 207 -14.15 0.74 -2.15
C LEU A 207 -15.67 0.54 -2.26
N PHE A 208 -16.16 -0.05 -3.36
CA PHE A 208 -17.59 -0.35 -3.53
C PHE A 208 -18.07 -1.46 -2.60
N ASP A 209 -17.26 -2.48 -2.34
CA ASP A 209 -17.62 -3.54 -1.41
C ASP A 209 -17.69 -3.03 0.05
N SER A 210 -17.02 -1.91 0.36
CA SER A 210 -17.03 -1.30 1.70
C SER A 210 -18.07 -0.20 1.89
N GLU A 211 -18.21 0.72 0.94
CA GLU A 211 -19.06 1.93 1.05
C GLU A 211 -20.20 1.96 0.03
N GLY A 212 -20.24 0.96 -0.86
CA GLY A 212 -21.14 0.97 -1.99
C GLY A 212 -22.52 0.43 -1.67
N CYS A 213 -23.51 0.96 -2.38
CA CYS A 213 -24.82 0.33 -2.47
C CYS A 213 -25.26 0.22 -3.94
N ILE A 214 -26.11 -0.76 -4.21
CA ILE A 214 -26.69 -0.99 -5.53
C ILE A 214 -28.11 -0.43 -5.50
N SER A 215 -28.34 0.63 -6.28
CA SER A 215 -29.66 1.24 -6.44
C SER A 215 -30.26 0.84 -7.79
N PRO A 216 -31.44 0.21 -7.83
CA PRO A 216 -32.11 -0.11 -9.09
C PRO A 216 -32.57 1.17 -9.78
N HIS A 217 -32.23 1.33 -11.06
CA HIS A 217 -32.71 2.47 -11.84
C HIS A 217 -33.96 2.08 -12.62
N THR A 218 -35.12 2.28 -11.99
CA THR A 218 -36.47 2.02 -12.53
C THR A 218 -36.76 0.56 -12.97
N PRO A 219 -37.97 0.03 -12.73
CA PRO A 219 -38.30 -1.38 -13.02
C PRO A 219 -38.29 -1.78 -14.51
N PHE A 220 -38.14 -0.84 -15.44
CA PHE A 220 -38.27 -1.09 -16.89
C PHE A 220 -36.93 -1.24 -17.64
N PHE A 221 -35.79 -0.92 -17.02
CA PHE A 221 -34.47 -1.11 -17.64
C PHE A 221 -33.56 -1.89 -16.68
N ASN A 222 -32.82 -2.88 -17.20
CA ASN A 222 -31.75 -3.61 -16.48
C ASN A 222 -30.51 -2.73 -16.18
N ASN A 223 -30.73 -1.46 -15.84
CA ASN A 223 -29.69 -0.51 -15.51
C ASN A 223 -29.63 -0.37 -13.99
N PHE A 224 -28.49 -0.72 -13.41
CA PHE A 224 -28.19 -0.54 -11.99
C PHE A 224 -27.20 0.61 -11.83
N VAL A 225 -27.37 1.40 -10.78
CA VAL A 225 -26.39 2.43 -10.40
C VAL A 225 -25.65 1.93 -9.17
N LEU A 226 -24.32 1.96 -9.26
CA LEU A 226 -23.47 1.79 -8.10
C LEU A 226 -23.24 3.16 -7.47
N GLU A 227 -23.65 3.30 -6.23
CA GLU A 227 -23.49 4.52 -5.45
C GLU A 227 -22.42 4.29 -4.39
N ILE A 228 -21.61 5.32 -4.09
CA ILE A 228 -20.71 5.36 -2.94
C ILE A 228 -21.06 6.61 -2.15
N ALA A 229 -21.36 6.43 -0.86
CA ALA A 229 -21.59 7.52 0.06
C ALA A 229 -20.36 7.68 0.97
N THR A 230 -19.53 8.71 0.74
CA THR A 230 -18.41 9.02 1.65
C THR A 230 -18.28 10.51 1.89
N GLY A 231 -17.99 10.89 3.15
CA GLY A 231 -17.73 12.28 3.52
C GLY A 231 -16.35 12.79 3.09
N ASN A 232 -15.50 11.95 2.50
CA ASN A 232 -14.15 12.35 2.09
C ASN A 232 -14.12 12.81 0.62
N LEU A 233 -14.06 14.12 0.40
CA LEU A 233 -14.02 14.75 -0.93
C LEU A 233 -12.80 14.33 -1.76
N GLU A 234 -11.65 14.05 -1.14
CA GLU A 234 -10.45 13.59 -1.85
C GLU A 234 -10.68 12.18 -2.42
N VAL A 235 -11.30 11.30 -1.64
CA VAL A 235 -11.69 9.96 -2.09
C VAL A 235 -12.65 10.04 -3.27
N LEU A 236 -13.71 10.84 -3.16
CA LEU A 236 -14.67 11.04 -4.26
C LEU A 236 -14.00 11.58 -5.54
N SER A 237 -13.08 12.54 -5.40
CA SER A 237 -12.36 13.13 -6.52
C SER A 237 -11.48 12.10 -7.24
N ILE A 238 -10.70 11.31 -6.49
CA ILE A 238 -9.86 10.25 -7.04
C ILE A 238 -10.73 9.16 -7.68
N THR A 239 -11.77 8.68 -6.99
CA THR A 239 -12.71 7.67 -7.52
C THR A 239 -13.32 8.12 -8.84
N ARG A 240 -13.76 9.38 -8.95
CA ARG A 240 -14.30 9.93 -10.20
C ARG A 240 -13.27 9.92 -11.33
N LYS A 241 -12.02 10.33 -11.06
CA LYS A 241 -10.94 10.29 -12.06
C LYS A 241 -10.68 8.86 -12.53
N LEU A 242 -10.64 7.89 -11.62
CA LEU A 242 -10.41 6.48 -11.94
C LEU A 242 -11.56 5.88 -12.77
N LEU A 243 -12.82 6.16 -12.39
CA LEU A 243 -14.00 5.72 -13.14
C LEU A 243 -14.00 6.29 -14.57
N LYS A 244 -13.71 7.59 -14.73
CA LYS A 244 -13.57 8.22 -16.06
C LYS A 244 -12.45 7.60 -16.89
N LYS A 245 -11.28 7.33 -16.29
CA LYS A 245 -10.16 6.65 -16.94
C LYS A 245 -10.55 5.25 -17.43
N LEU A 246 -11.47 4.58 -16.74
CA LEU A 246 -12.02 3.28 -17.09
C LEU A 246 -13.28 3.37 -17.99
N SER A 247 -13.60 4.56 -18.49
CA SER A 247 -14.75 4.83 -19.38
C SER A 247 -16.14 4.63 -18.74
N TYR A 248 -16.24 4.66 -17.41
CA TYR A 248 -17.54 4.68 -16.73
C TYR A 248 -18.13 6.10 -16.68
N LYS A 249 -19.46 6.18 -16.84
CA LYS A 249 -20.22 7.43 -16.63
C LYS A 249 -20.42 7.63 -15.12
N THR A 250 -20.26 8.86 -14.65
CA THR A 250 -20.40 9.21 -13.23
C THR A 250 -21.34 10.40 -13.07
N LYS A 251 -22.29 10.34 -12.13
CA LYS A 251 -23.13 11.47 -11.72
C LYS A 251 -22.92 11.72 -10.23
N THR A 252 -22.92 12.98 -9.81
CA THR A 252 -22.97 13.35 -8.38
C THR A 252 -24.39 13.71 -8.05
N ILE A 253 -24.91 13.09 -7.00
CA ILE A 253 -26.22 13.41 -6.43
C ILE A 253 -25.89 14.25 -5.19
N ALA A 254 -26.41 15.48 -5.18
CA ALA A 254 -26.23 16.44 -4.10
C ALA A 254 -27.27 16.20 -3.00
#